data_AF-A0A934L0A4-F1
#
_entry.id   AF-A0A934L0A4-F1
#
_cell.length_a   1.000
_cell.length_b   1.000
_cell.length_c   1.000
_cell.angle_alpha   90.00
_cell.angle_beta   90.00
_cell.angle_gamma   90.00
#
_symmetry.space_group_name_H-M   'P 1'
#
loop_
_entity.id
_entity.type
_entity.pdbx_description
1 polymer ?
#
loop_
_entity_poly.entity_id
_entity_poly.type
_entity_poly.pdbx_seq_one_letter_code
_entity_poly.pdbx_strand_id
1 'polypeptide(L)'
;MKPLSEDLDDPHAQPYFIWDVPITVRELKDILAGEDDATTALWTARVMREARYPDVWRFLTLDQVVRRHSRAERHLGRRRRFWKFLLEGWRADGLLP
;
A
#
# COMPACT_ATOMS: atom_id res chain seq x y z
N MET A 1 2.68 7.03 -23.05
CA MET A 1 2.98 7.00 -21.60
C MET A 1 1.84 7.73 -20.91
N LYS A 2 1.19 7.14 -19.89
CA LYS A 2 0.15 7.85 -19.12
C LYS A 2 0.84 8.87 -18.22
N PRO A 3 0.34 10.12 -18.10
CA PRO A 3 0.96 11.08 -17.20
C PRO A 3 0.83 10.58 -15.75
N LEU A 4 1.88 10.80 -14.95
CA LEU A 4 1.81 10.60 -13.51
C LEU A 4 0.80 11.59 -12.93
N SER A 5 -0.08 11.10 -12.07
CA SER A 5 -1.16 11.90 -11.51
C SER A 5 -1.15 11.87 -9.99
N GLU A 6 -1.41 13.03 -9.40
CA GLU A 6 -1.82 13.15 -8.00
C GLU A 6 -3.33 12.92 -7.82
N ASP A 7 -4.12 12.95 -8.90
CA ASP A 7 -5.51 12.53 -8.89
C ASP A 7 -5.59 11.00 -8.84
N LEU A 8 -5.70 10.48 -7.62
CA LEU A 8 -5.84 9.06 -7.31
C LEU A 8 -7.31 8.59 -7.35
N ASP A 9 -8.24 9.48 -7.71
CA ASP A 9 -9.66 9.16 -7.90
C ASP A 9 -9.97 8.84 -9.37
N ASP A 10 -9.16 9.33 -10.32
CA ASP A 10 -9.21 8.89 -11.72
C ASP A 10 -8.72 7.43 -11.86
N PRO A 11 -9.60 6.47 -12.22
CA PRO A 11 -9.22 5.07 -12.36
C PRO A 11 -8.25 4.81 -13.50
N HIS A 12 -8.10 5.72 -14.47
CA HIS A 12 -7.21 5.56 -15.63
C HIS A 12 -5.86 6.25 -15.45
N ALA A 13 -5.70 7.05 -14.39
CA ALA A 13 -4.46 7.73 -14.07
C ALA A 13 -3.37 6.76 -13.58
N GLN A 14 -2.10 7.11 -13.83
CA GLN A 14 -0.95 6.41 -13.25
C GLN A 14 -0.62 7.05 -11.88
N PRO A 15 -0.60 6.28 -10.77
CA PRO A 15 -0.29 6.85 -9.46
C PRO A 15 1.11 7.49 -9.43
N TYR A 16 1.23 8.72 -8.93
CA TYR A 16 2.51 9.46 -8.89
C TYR A 16 3.67 8.68 -8.25
N PHE A 17 3.36 7.79 -7.31
CA PHE A 17 4.34 7.01 -6.55
C PHE A 17 4.76 5.69 -7.23
N ILE A 18 4.16 5.34 -8.38
CA ILE A 18 4.53 4.18 -9.20
C ILE A 18 4.87 4.65 -10.61
N TRP A 19 6.05 5.21 -10.78
CA TRP A 19 6.51 5.78 -12.05
C TRP A 19 7.23 4.79 -12.97
N ASP A 20 7.80 3.73 -12.40
CA ASP A 20 8.63 2.75 -13.11
C ASP A 20 7.83 1.59 -13.71
N VAL A 21 6.55 1.43 -13.35
CA VAL A 21 5.66 0.41 -13.92
C VAL A 21 4.42 1.09 -14.51
N PRO A 22 4.06 0.81 -15.78
CA PRO A 22 2.84 1.36 -16.37
C PRO A 22 1.61 0.66 -15.79
N ILE A 23 1.06 1.22 -14.71
CA ILE A 23 -0.12 0.72 -14.02
C ILE A 23 -1.08 1.86 -13.69
N THR A 24 -2.37 1.60 -13.81
CA THR A 24 -3.43 2.55 -13.43
C THR A 24 -3.85 2.40 -11.99
N VAL A 25 -4.54 3.41 -11.45
CA VAL A 25 -5.24 3.32 -10.16
C VAL A 25 -6.17 2.11 -10.12
N ARG A 26 -6.93 1.84 -11.19
CA ARG A 26 -7.84 0.69 -11.26
C ARG A 26 -7.08 -0.63 -11.19
N GLU A 27 -6.10 -0.84 -12.05
CA GLU A 27 -5.31 -2.07 -12.09
C GLU A 27 -4.59 -2.31 -10.75
N LEU A 28 -4.07 -1.26 -10.12
CA LEU A 28 -3.45 -1.37 -8.81
C LEU A 28 -4.46 -1.82 -7.74
N LYS A 29 -5.67 -1.25 -7.73
CA LYS A 29 -6.75 -1.67 -6.82
C LYS A 29 -7.14 -3.12 -7.06
N ASP A 30 -7.24 -3.55 -8.32
CA ASP A 30 -7.58 -4.92 -8.69
C ASP A 30 -6.53 -5.93 -8.17
N ILE A 31 -5.23 -5.61 -8.33
CA ILE A 31 -4.15 -6.42 -7.76
C ILE A 31 -4.27 -6.51 -6.23
N LEU A 32 -4.52 -5.39 -5.55
CA LEU A 32 -4.58 -5.34 -4.08
C LEU A 32 -5.83 -6.02 -3.51
N ALA A 33 -6.89 -6.15 -4.31
CA ALA A 33 -8.11 -6.89 -4.00
C ALA A 33 -7.95 -8.41 -4.13
N GLY A 34 -6.85 -8.89 -4.75
CA GLY A 34 -6.55 -10.31 -4.90
C GLY A 34 -6.29 -11.06 -3.59
N GLU A 35 -6.08 -12.36 -3.71
CA GLU A 35 -5.78 -13.27 -2.60
C GLU A 35 -4.54 -12.82 -1.80
N ASP A 36 -4.45 -13.24 -0.54
CA ASP A 36 -3.25 -13.01 0.27
C ASP A 36 -2.11 -13.94 -0.19
N ASP A 37 -1.36 -13.47 -1.19
CA ASP A 37 -0.24 -14.15 -1.80
C ASP A 37 1.02 -13.25 -1.82
N ALA A 38 2.10 -13.77 -2.40
CA ALA A 38 3.36 -13.02 -2.49
C ALA A 38 3.25 -11.77 -3.38
N THR A 39 2.39 -11.82 -4.41
CA THR A 39 2.18 -10.72 -5.35
C THR A 39 1.46 -9.57 -4.65
N THR A 40 0.34 -9.84 -4.00
CA THR A 40 -0.44 -8.81 -3.30
C THR A 40 0.33 -8.25 -2.10
N ALA A 41 1.14 -9.07 -1.41
CA ALA A 41 2.03 -8.60 -0.35
C ALA A 41 3.13 -7.64 -0.88
N LEU A 42 3.72 -7.94 -2.05
CA LEU A 42 4.71 -7.07 -2.69
C LEU A 42 4.11 -5.71 -3.06
N TRP A 43 2.92 -5.71 -3.68
CA TRP A 43 2.23 -4.48 -4.06
C TRP A 43 1.72 -3.69 -2.85
N THR A 44 1.24 -4.38 -1.81
CA THR A 44 0.89 -3.78 -0.51
C THR A 44 2.10 -3.04 0.08
N ALA A 45 3.26 -3.70 0.14
CA ALA A 45 4.48 -3.08 0.64
C ALA A 45 4.92 -1.89 -0.21
N ARG A 46 4.73 -1.95 -1.53
CA ARG A 46 5.06 -0.86 -2.44
C ARG A 46 4.21 0.38 -2.18
N VAL A 47 2.89 0.23 -2.06
CA VAL A 47 1.98 1.34 -1.70
C VAL A 47 2.41 1.94 -0.36
N MET A 48 2.59 1.10 0.66
CA MET A 48 3.01 1.52 2.01
C MET A 48 4.38 2.23 2.01
N ARG A 49 5.27 1.88 1.08
CA ARG A 49 6.64 2.43 1.01
C ARG A 49 6.71 3.76 0.28
N GLU A 50 5.98 3.90 -0.83
CA GLU A 50 6.16 5.01 -1.77
C GLU A 50 5.06 6.07 -1.68
N ALA A 51 3.82 5.69 -1.34
CA ALA A 51 2.73 6.66 -1.24
C ALA A 51 2.88 7.58 -0.02
N ARG A 52 2.33 8.79 -0.10
CA ARG A 52 2.08 9.62 1.09
C ARG A 52 1.14 8.86 2.02
N TYR A 53 1.33 8.99 3.33
CA TYR A 53 0.56 8.21 4.32
C TYR A 53 -0.97 8.29 4.14
N PRO A 54 -1.58 9.46 3.89
CA PRO A 54 -3.03 9.53 3.66
C PRO A 54 -3.48 8.76 2.41
N ASP A 55 -2.65 8.71 1.37
CA ASP A 55 -2.99 8.08 0.09
C ASP A 55 -2.94 6.55 0.17
N VAL A 56 -2.22 5.99 1.13
CA VAL A 56 -2.18 4.53 1.36
C VAL A 56 -3.58 3.98 1.56
N TRP A 57 -4.42 4.71 2.29
CA TRP A 57 -5.79 4.32 2.62
C TRP A 57 -6.76 4.42 1.45
N ARG A 58 -6.35 5.04 0.33
CA ARG A 58 -7.11 4.99 -0.94
C ARG A 58 -6.99 3.63 -1.64
N PHE A 59 -5.99 2.83 -1.28
CA PHE A 59 -5.66 1.55 -1.91
C PHE A 59 -5.77 0.35 -0.98
N LEU A 60 -5.57 0.57 0.33
CA LEU A 60 -5.51 -0.49 1.33
C LEU A 60 -6.48 -0.20 2.47
N THR A 61 -7.14 -1.24 2.96
CA THR A 61 -7.83 -1.20 4.25
C THR A 61 -6.84 -1.47 5.38
N LEU A 62 -7.17 -1.02 6.60
CA LEU A 62 -6.39 -1.33 7.80
C LEU A 62 -6.21 -2.85 7.99
N ASP A 63 -7.29 -3.59 7.78
CA ASP A 63 -7.32 -5.05 7.88
C ASP A 63 -6.42 -5.75 6.84
N GLN A 64 -6.38 -5.26 5.59
CA GLN A 64 -5.40 -5.72 4.60
C GLN A 64 -3.96 -5.43 5.04
N VAL A 65 -3.68 -4.24 5.58
CA VAL A 65 -2.34 -3.88 6.08
C VAL A 65 -1.93 -4.82 7.21
N VAL A 66 -2.80 -5.07 8.20
CA VAL A 66 -2.51 -5.91 9.36
C VAL A 66 -2.28 -7.36 8.94
N ARG A 67 -3.18 -7.96 8.15
CA ARG A 67 -3.04 -9.36 7.71
C ARG A 67 -1.78 -9.58 6.89
N ARG A 68 -1.49 -8.68 5.95
CA ARG A 68 -0.37 -8.83 5.01
C ARG A 68 0.96 -8.30 5.57
N HIS A 69 0.95 -7.66 6.75
CA HIS A 69 2.13 -6.99 7.31
C HIS A 69 3.35 -7.91 7.39
N SER A 70 3.19 -9.14 7.89
CA SER A 70 4.30 -10.10 8.05
C SER A 70 5.02 -10.42 6.74
N ARG A 71 4.29 -10.50 5.62
CA ARG A 71 4.83 -10.75 4.29
C ARG A 71 5.35 -9.48 3.61
N ALA A 72 4.66 -8.37 3.83
CA ALA A 72 5.01 -7.07 3.29
C ALA A 72 6.26 -6.46 3.96
N GLU A 73 6.52 -6.76 5.23
CA GLU A 73 7.54 -6.10 6.06
C GLU A 73 8.94 -6.13 5.41
N ARG A 74 9.34 -7.26 4.85
CA ARG A 74 10.65 -7.42 4.18
C ARG A 74 10.82 -6.51 2.97
N HIS A 75 9.72 -6.05 2.37
CA HIS A 75 9.69 -5.18 1.20
C HIS A 75 9.50 -3.69 1.54
N LEU A 76 9.25 -3.34 2.81
CA LEU A 76 8.99 -1.94 3.20
C LEU A 76 10.24 -1.03 3.18
N GLY A 77 11.44 -1.62 3.15
CA GLY A 77 12.71 -0.87 3.10
C GLY A 77 12.77 0.23 4.18
N ARG A 78 13.02 1.47 3.76
CA ARG A 78 13.14 2.65 4.65
C ARG A 78 11.88 2.95 5.48
N ARG A 79 10.69 2.57 5.00
CA ARG A 79 9.42 2.79 5.73
C ARG A 79 9.11 1.69 6.75
N ARG A 80 9.91 0.63 6.85
CA ARG A 80 9.69 -0.47 7.78
C ARG A 80 9.52 0.00 9.23
N ARG A 81 10.43 0.84 9.72
CA ARG A 81 10.40 1.33 11.11
C ARG A 81 9.15 2.15 11.40
N PHE A 82 8.73 3.00 10.45
CA PHE A 82 7.52 3.80 10.58
C PHE A 82 6.26 2.94 10.72
N TRP A 83 6.08 1.97 9.82
CA TRP A 83 4.90 1.08 9.86
C TRP A 83 4.91 0.16 11.07
N LYS A 84 6.09 -0.36 11.44
CA LYS A 84 6.24 -1.14 12.66
C LYS A 84 5.81 -0.35 13.90
N PHE A 85 6.35 0.86 14.07
CA PHE A 85 5.98 1.75 15.17
C PHE A 85 4.47 2.04 15.20
N LEU A 86 3.87 2.35 14.06
CA LEU A 86 2.45 2.69 13.97
C LEU A 86 1.55 1.49 14.36
N LEU A 87 1.82 0.32 13.80
CA LEU A 87 1.03 -0.88 14.05
C LEU A 87 1.22 -1.41 15.48
N GLU A 88 2.43 -1.34 16.02
CA GLU A 88 2.70 -1.69 17.42
C GLU A 88 2.03 -0.71 18.39
N GLY A 89 2.05 0.60 18.09
CA GLY A 89 1.35 1.62 18.87
C GLY A 89 -0.15 1.37 18.91
N TRP A 90 -0.78 1.13 17.75
CA TRP A 90 -2.21 0.82 17.69
C TRP A 90 -2.60 -0.46 18.43
N ARG A 91 -1.73 -1.48 18.46
CA ARG A 91 -1.94 -2.67 19.30
C ARG A 91 -1.85 -2.34 20.79
N ALA A 92 -0.86 -1.54 21.19
CA ALA A 92 -0.68 -1.11 22.58
C ALA A 92 -1.87 -0.28 23.08
N ASP A 93 -2.47 0.52 22.20
CA ASP A 93 -3.67 1.33 22.48
C ASP A 93 -4.98 0.52 22.41
N GLY A 94 -4.93 -0.78 22.07
CA GLY A 94 -6.11 -1.64 21.94
C GLY A 94 -6.99 -1.37 20.71
N LEU A 95 -6.46 -0.66 19.71
CA LEU A 95 -7.16 -0.34 18.45
C LEU A 95 -7.05 -1.47 17.41
N LEU A 96 -6.08 -2.36 17.59
CA LEU A 96 -5.89 -3.56 16.80
C LEU A 96 -5.96 -4.80 17.70
N PRO A 97 -6.48 -5.93 17.19
CA PRO A 97 -6.41 -7.20 17.90
C PRO A 97 -4.98 -7.71 18.06
#